data_AF-A0A9X0LA01-F1
#
_entry.id   AF-A0A9X0LA01-F1
#
_cell.length_a   1.000
_cell.length_b   1.000
_cell.length_c   1.000
_cell.angle_alpha   90.00
_cell.angle_beta   90.00
_cell.angle_gamma   90.00
#
_symmetry.space_group_name_H-M   'P 1'
#
loop_
_entity.id
_entity.type
_entity.pdbx_description
1 polymer ?
#
loop_
_entity_poly.entity_id
_entity_poly.type
_entity_poly.pdbx_seq_one_letter_code
_entity_poly.pdbx_strand_id
1 'polypeptide(L)'
;MSTTRRRRPALIALVIVGAAGCLALAWWQWTRFESASGSFQNLGYALQWPLFAGFVVYAYYKFVRYEEAPPEPTKRDTITEIPEDLLPQKPSTTTQFDEDADDPALREYNAYLAELARKDKEHPAT
;
A
#
# COMPACT_ATOMS: atom_id res chain seq x y z
N MET A 1 -28.42 -7.71 8.83
CA MET A 1 -27.75 -7.32 10.09
C MET A 1 -26.27 -7.08 9.78
N SER A 2 -25.82 -5.83 9.74
CA SER A 2 -24.45 -5.49 9.29
C SER A 2 -23.40 -6.11 10.23
N THR A 3 -22.57 -7.00 9.69
CA THR A 3 -21.53 -7.77 10.40
C THR A 3 -20.54 -6.87 11.14
N THR A 4 -20.38 -5.65 10.65
CA THR A 4 -19.53 -4.58 11.17
C THR A 4 -19.87 -4.20 12.62
N ARG A 5 -21.16 -4.09 12.96
CA ARG A 5 -21.61 -3.66 14.31
C ARG A 5 -21.27 -4.69 15.39
N ARG A 6 -21.22 -5.99 15.03
CA ARG A 6 -20.84 -7.08 15.95
C ARG A 6 -19.34 -7.11 16.23
N ARG A 7 -18.51 -6.57 15.34
CA ARG A 7 -17.04 -6.55 15.49
C ARG A 7 -16.53 -5.38 16.33
N ARG A 8 -17.31 -4.31 16.48
CA ARG A 8 -16.98 -3.13 17.30
C ARG A 8 -16.43 -3.47 18.70
N PRO A 9 -17.07 -4.31 19.54
CA PRO A 9 -16.52 -4.63 20.86
C PRO A 9 -15.17 -5.34 20.79
N ALA A 10 -14.97 -6.24 19.82
CA ALA A 10 -13.68 -6.91 19.63
C ALA A 10 -12.59 -5.93 19.19
N LEU A 11 -12.92 -4.98 18.30
CA LEU A 11 -12.00 -3.92 17.89
C LEU A 11 -11.66 -2.97 19.05
N ILE A 12 -12.64 -2.61 19.88
CA ILE A 12 -12.41 -1.81 21.09
C ILE A 12 -11.47 -2.55 22.04
N ALA A 13 -11.72 -3.84 22.29
CA ALA A 13 -10.85 -4.65 23.14
C ALA A 13 -9.42 -4.71 22.58
N LEU A 14 -9.28 -4.91 21.26
CA LEU A 14 -7.98 -4.89 20.58
C LEU A 14 -7.25 -3.55 20.77
N VAL A 15 -7.95 -2.43 20.61
CA VAL A 15 -7.41 -1.08 20.79
C VAL A 15 -6.96 -0.84 22.23
N ILE A 16 -7.77 -1.25 23.20
CA ILE A 16 -7.44 -1.13 24.63
C ILE A 16 -6.20 -1.97 24.96
N VAL A 17 -6.14 -3.23 24.50
CA VAL A 17 -4.99 -4.10 24.72
C VAL A 17 -3.73 -3.53 24.05
N GLY A 18 -3.85 -3.05 22.81
CA GLY A 18 -2.74 -2.42 22.08
C GLY A 18 -2.22 -1.16 22.77
N ALA A 19 -3.12 -0.27 23.18
CA ALA A 19 -2.77 0.96 23.90
C ALA A 19 -2.15 0.66 25.28
N ALA A 20 -2.73 -0.26 26.05
CA ALA A 20 -2.19 -0.69 27.34
C ALA A 20 -0.80 -1.32 27.19
N GLY A 21 -0.60 -2.17 26.16
CA GLY A 21 0.71 -2.75 25.84
C GLY A 21 1.76 -1.67 25.53
N CYS A 22 1.40 -0.67 24.72
CA CYS A 22 2.28 0.47 24.44
C CYS A 22 2.63 1.25 25.72
N LEU A 23 1.65 1.55 26.58
CA LEU A 23 1.91 2.26 27.82
C LEU A 23 2.74 1.44 28.82
N ALA A 24 2.55 0.12 28.86
CA ALA A 24 3.40 -0.77 29.66
C ALA A 24 4.86 -0.78 29.16
N LEU A 25 5.07 -0.77 27.85
CA LEU A 25 6.41 -0.63 27.27
C LEU A 25 7.02 0.75 27.55
N ALA A 26 6.21 1.82 27.48
CA ALA A 26 6.64 3.17 27.85
C ALA A 26 7.12 3.22 29.30
N TRP A 27 6.34 2.65 30.22
CA TRP A 27 6.68 2.53 31.63
C TRP A 27 7.98 1.75 31.84
N TRP A 28 8.10 0.59 31.19
CA TRP A 28 9.32 -0.21 31.28
C TRP A 28 10.54 0.56 30.77
N GLN A 29 10.43 1.26 29.65
CA GLN A 29 11.53 2.07 29.11
C GLN A 29 11.88 3.25 30.02
N TRP A 30 10.89 3.89 30.64
CA TRP A 30 11.13 4.92 31.65
C TRP A 30 11.95 4.38 32.82
N THR A 31 11.56 3.24 33.40
CA THR A 31 12.33 2.62 34.49
C THR A 31 13.74 2.19 34.07
N ARG A 32 13.93 1.80 32.80
CA ARG A 32 15.25 1.48 32.25
C ARG A 32 16.11 2.72 32.05
N PHE A 33 15.50 3.86 31.68
CA PHE A 33 16.19 5.14 31.57
C PHE A 33 16.69 5.64 32.94
N GLU A 34 15.93 5.45 34.02
CA GLU A 34 16.35 5.83 35.39
C GLU A 34 17.42 4.92 35.99
N SER A 35 17.69 3.76 35.38
CA SER A 35 18.70 2.81 35.86
C SER A 35 20.13 3.33 35.61
N ALA A 36 21.12 2.80 36.35
CA ALA A 36 22.54 3.14 36.16
C ALA A 36 23.11 2.85 34.74
N SER A 37 22.40 2.05 33.95
CA SER A 37 22.71 1.74 32.54
C SER A 37 21.75 2.39 31.54
N GLY A 38 20.97 3.40 31.97
CA GLY A 38 20.01 4.10 31.13
C GLY A 38 20.68 4.98 30.07
N SER A 39 20.05 5.11 28.91
CA SER A 39 20.51 5.95 27.81
C SER A 39 19.41 6.87 27.28
N PHE A 40 19.76 7.95 26.58
CA PHE A 40 18.78 8.81 25.92
C PHE A 40 17.89 8.07 24.90
N GLN A 41 18.35 6.96 24.35
CA GLN A 41 17.53 6.12 23.48
C GLN A 41 16.35 5.49 24.24
N ASN A 42 16.55 5.09 25.51
CA ASN A 42 15.46 4.58 26.36
C ASN A 42 14.41 5.68 26.62
N LEU A 43 14.84 6.91 26.86
CA LEU A 43 13.94 8.05 27.03
C LEU A 43 13.15 8.33 25.74
N GLY A 44 13.82 8.28 24.59
CA GLY A 44 13.17 8.38 23.28
C GLY A 44 12.06 7.34 23.11
N TYR A 45 12.34 6.07 23.44
CA TYR A 45 11.32 5.03 23.39
C TYR A 45 10.21 5.23 24.43
N ALA A 46 10.54 5.65 25.65
CA ALA A 46 9.56 5.93 26.69
C ALA A 46 8.55 7.02 26.26
N LEU A 47 8.99 8.00 25.46
CA LEU A 47 8.12 9.03 24.89
C LEU A 47 7.45 8.61 23.56
N GLN A 48 8.09 7.74 22.78
CA GLN A 48 7.58 7.23 21.51
C GLN A 48 6.38 6.28 21.73
N TRP A 49 6.46 5.38 22.70
CA TRP A 49 5.40 4.39 22.94
C TRP A 49 4.03 5.01 23.29
N PRO A 50 3.93 6.09 24.11
CA PRO A 50 2.68 6.82 24.31
C PRO A 50 2.11 7.45 23.03
N LEU A 51 2.97 7.96 22.13
CA LEU A 51 2.52 8.47 20.83
C LEU A 51 1.88 7.37 19.98
N PHE A 52 2.47 6.17 19.99
CA PHE A 52 1.88 5.00 19.33
C PHE A 52 0.57 4.55 19.99
N ALA A 53 0.47 4.57 21.32
CA ALA A 53 -0.80 4.31 22.02
C ALA A 53 -1.90 5.28 21.55
N GLY A 54 -1.57 6.58 21.49
CA GLY A 54 -2.47 7.62 20.97
C GLY A 54 -2.85 7.37 19.50
N PHE A 55 -1.89 6.98 18.67
CA PHE A 55 -2.12 6.65 17.26
C PHE A 55 -3.10 5.48 17.09
N VAL A 56 -2.98 4.40 17.87
CA VAL A 56 -3.90 3.25 17.80
C VAL A 56 -5.33 3.67 18.16
N VAL A 57 -5.50 4.49 19.20
CA VAL A 57 -6.81 5.04 19.59
C VAL A 57 -7.36 5.96 18.50
N TYR A 58 -6.52 6.84 17.94
CA TYR A 58 -6.90 7.74 16.86
C TYR A 58 -7.31 6.98 15.60
N ALA A 59 -6.60 5.93 15.23
CA ALA A 59 -6.92 5.08 14.09
C ALA A 59 -8.31 4.44 14.26
N TYR A 60 -8.62 3.94 15.47
CA TYR A 60 -9.96 3.42 15.76
C TYR A 60 -11.03 4.51 15.71
N TYR A 61 -10.77 5.69 16.28
CA TYR A 61 -11.68 6.84 16.17
C TYR A 61 -11.98 7.19 14.71
N LYS A 62 -10.95 7.29 13.87
CA LYS A 62 -11.09 7.56 12.44
C LYS A 62 -11.82 6.45 11.70
N PHE A 63 -11.54 5.20 12.05
CA PHE A 63 -12.24 4.03 11.51
C PHE A 63 -13.74 4.12 11.80
N VAL A 64 -14.14 4.35 13.05
CA VAL A 64 -15.56 4.53 13.43
C VAL A 64 -16.18 5.72 12.68
N ARG A 65 -15.46 6.85 12.61
CA ARG A 65 -15.92 8.04 11.89
C ARG A 65 -16.20 7.77 10.41
N TYR A 66 -15.34 7.00 9.74
CA TYR A 66 -15.52 6.64 8.33
C TYR A 66 -16.60 5.59 8.11
N GLU A 67 -16.85 4.71 9.08
CA GLU A 67 -18.01 3.80 9.02
C GLU A 67 -19.34 4.55 9.15
N GLU A 68 -19.40 5.58 9.99
CA GLU A 68 -20.63 6.32 10.29
C GLU A 68 -20.96 7.39 9.26
N ALA A 69 -19.94 8.05 8.71
CA ALA A 69 -20.07 9.02 7.64
C ALA A 69 -19.04 8.68 6.56
N PRO A 70 -19.40 7.82 5.59
CA PRO A 70 -18.57 7.61 4.41
C PRO A 70 -18.27 8.99 3.80
N PRO A 71 -17.00 9.34 3.52
CA PRO A 71 -16.70 10.58 2.84
C PRO A 71 -17.49 10.60 1.52
N GLU A 72 -18.10 11.75 1.21
CA GLU A 72 -18.67 12.00 -0.12
C GLU A 72 -17.63 11.53 -1.14
N PRO A 73 -18.00 10.67 -2.10
CA PRO A 73 -17.06 10.25 -3.12
C PRO A 73 -16.49 11.51 -3.75
N THR A 74 -15.18 11.70 -3.64
CA THR A 74 -14.48 12.82 -4.28
C THR A 74 -14.97 12.84 -5.72
N LYS A 75 -15.73 13.88 -6.09
CA LYS A 75 -16.15 14.08 -7.47
C LYS A 75 -14.88 13.99 -8.30
N ARG A 76 -14.81 13.01 -9.21
CA ARG A 76 -13.71 12.82 -10.17
C ARG A 76 -13.58 13.98 -11.18
N ASP A 77 -14.17 15.12 -10.85
CA ASP A 77 -14.23 16.36 -11.62
C ASP A 77 -13.09 17.31 -11.23
N THR A 78 -12.32 16.98 -10.18
CA THR A 78 -11.09 17.72 -9.84
C THR A 78 -9.90 17.01 -10.49
N ILE A 79 -9.55 17.50 -11.69
CA ILE A 79 -8.25 17.41 -12.38
C ILE A 79 -7.26 16.44 -11.68
N THR A 80 -7.42 15.15 -11.96
CA THR A 80 -6.34 14.15 -11.85
C THR A 80 -5.89 13.69 -13.24
N GLU A 81 -6.50 14.26 -14.28
CA GLU A 81 -6.02 14.17 -15.65
C GLU A 81 -4.98 15.26 -15.83
N ILE A 82 -3.78 14.87 -16.29
CA ILE A 82 -2.81 15.83 -16.81
C ILE A 82 -3.50 16.44 -18.04
N PRO A 83 -3.73 17.77 -18.08
CA PRO A 83 -4.24 18.44 -19.27
C PRO A 83 -3.45 17.95 -20.49
N GLU A 84 -4.12 17.57 -21.59
CA GLU A 84 -3.43 17.09 -22.80
C GLU A 84 -2.38 18.09 -23.31
N ASP A 85 -2.55 19.37 -22.97
CA ASP A 85 -1.63 20.48 -23.27
C ASP A 85 -0.30 20.45 -22.47
N LEU A 86 -0.21 19.64 -21.41
CA LEU A 86 1.02 19.40 -20.63
C LEU A 86 1.77 18.13 -21.06
N LEU A 87 1.19 17.30 -21.92
CA LEU A 87 1.88 16.13 -22.47
C LEU A 87 2.61 16.54 -23.75
N PRO A 88 3.92 16.28 -23.86
CA PRO A 88 4.60 16.38 -25.15
C PRO A 88 3.88 15.52 -26.17
N GLN A 89 3.45 16.10 -27.30
CA GLN A 89 2.84 15.32 -28.37
C GLN A 89 3.82 14.21 -28.77
N LYS A 90 3.37 12.96 -28.61
CA LYS A 90 4.17 11.80 -29.02
C LYS A 90 4.42 11.97 -30.52
N PRO A 91 5.69 12.08 -30.98
CA PRO A 91 5.98 12.04 -32.40
C PRO A 91 5.32 10.78 -32.96
N SER A 92 4.50 10.91 -33.99
CA SER A 92 4.04 9.76 -34.74
C SER A 92 5.27 9.04 -35.26
N THR A 93 5.67 7.96 -34.59
CA THR A 93 6.68 7.03 -35.06
C THR A 93 6.11 6.31 -36.27
N THR A 94 6.12 6.97 -37.42
CA THR A 94 5.68 6.43 -38.72
C THR A 94 6.90 6.10 -39.60
N THR A 95 8.09 5.89 -39.02
CA THR A 95 9.30 5.69 -39.85
C THR A 95 10.34 4.72 -39.28
N GLN A 96 10.12 4.07 -38.14
CA GLN A 96 11.10 3.10 -37.60
C GLN A 96 10.59 1.66 -37.54
N PHE A 97 9.29 1.44 -37.38
CA PHE A 97 8.73 0.07 -37.32
C PHE A 97 8.68 -0.64 -38.68
N ASP A 98 8.62 0.11 -39.78
CA ASP A 98 8.43 -0.46 -41.12
C ASP A 98 9.76 -0.94 -41.74
N GLU A 99 10.91 -0.37 -41.36
CA GLU A 99 12.23 -0.81 -41.84
C GLU A 99 12.76 -2.04 -41.06
N ASP A 100 12.51 -2.12 -39.76
CA ASP A 100 12.95 -3.26 -38.92
C ASP A 100 12.08 -4.51 -39.11
N ALA A 101 10.89 -4.38 -39.69
CA ALA A 101 10.00 -5.51 -39.98
C ALA A 101 10.58 -6.51 -41.01
N ASP A 102 11.53 -6.06 -41.84
CA ASP A 102 12.20 -6.89 -42.85
C ASP A 102 13.53 -7.51 -42.37
N ASP A 103 13.93 -7.29 -41.11
CA ASP A 103 15.14 -7.92 -40.54
C ASP A 103 15.00 -9.45 -40.57
N PRO A 104 15.91 -10.19 -41.28
CA PRO A 104 15.88 -11.64 -41.30
C PRO A 104 15.91 -12.28 -39.91
N ALA A 105 16.60 -11.68 -38.93
CA ALA A 105 16.69 -12.23 -37.58
C ALA A 105 15.34 -12.19 -36.83
N LEU A 106 14.60 -11.08 -36.96
CA LEU A 106 13.27 -10.93 -36.36
C LEU A 106 12.25 -11.90 -36.98
N ARG A 107 12.36 -12.16 -38.29
CA ARG A 107 11.49 -13.13 -38.97
C ARG A 107 11.69 -14.55 -38.46
N GLU A 108 12.94 -14.99 -38.29
CA GLU A 108 13.26 -16.30 -37.72
C GLU A 108 12.77 -16.43 -36.27
N TYR A 109 12.97 -15.38 -35.47
CA TYR A 109 12.51 -15.36 -34.08
C TYR A 109 10.98 -15.44 -33.98
N ASN A 110 10.26 -14.66 -34.77
CA ASN A 110 8.80 -14.70 -34.80
C ASN A 110 8.27 -16.04 -35.30
N ALA A 111 8.93 -16.68 -36.27
CA ALA A 111 8.59 -18.03 -36.73
C ALA A 111 8.78 -19.07 -35.62
N TYR A 112 9.88 -18.99 -34.86
CA TYR A 112 10.12 -19.85 -33.70
C TYR A 112 9.07 -19.66 -32.61
N LEU A 113 8.71 -18.41 -32.28
CA LEU A 113 7.64 -18.12 -31.32
C LEU A 113 6.29 -18.67 -31.79
N ALA A 114 5.99 -18.58 -33.09
CA ALA A 114 4.77 -19.13 -33.66
C ALA A 114 4.74 -20.67 -33.58
N GLU A 115 5.87 -21.33 -33.80
CA GLU A 115 5.99 -22.79 -33.63
C GLU A 115 5.80 -23.19 -32.16
N LEU A 116 6.41 -22.46 -31.23
CA LEU A 116 6.24 -22.70 -29.80
C LEU A 116 4.79 -22.52 -29.37
N ALA A 117 4.12 -21.46 -29.83
CA ALA A 117 2.71 -21.22 -29.57
C ALA A 117 1.81 -22.31 -30.18
N ARG A 118 2.19 -22.90 -31.32
CA ARG A 118 1.46 -24.03 -31.90
C ARG A 118 1.65 -25.30 -31.06
N LYS A 119 2.88 -25.60 -30.62
CA LYS A 119 3.18 -26.73 -29.73
C LYS A 119 2.47 -26.62 -28.38
N ASP A 120 2.40 -25.41 -27.81
CA ASP A 120 1.68 -25.13 -26.56
C ASP A 120 0.16 -25.33 -26.70
N LYS A 121 -0.42 -24.97 -27.85
CA LYS A 121 -1.83 -25.28 -28.16
C LYS A 121 -2.11 -26.76 -28.39
N GLU A 122 -1.14 -27.49 -28.95
CA GLU A 122 -1.22 -28.94 -29.17
C GLU A 122 -1.03 -29.73 -27.86
N HIS A 123 -0.24 -29.20 -26.93
CA HIS A 123 -0.02 -29.71 -25.58
C HIS A 123 -0.44 -28.67 -24.54
N PRO A 124 -1.75 -28.39 -24.40
CA PRO A 124 -2.20 -27.49 -23.35
C PRO A 124 -1.77 -28.09 -22.01
N ALA A 125 -0.96 -27.35 -21.25
CA ALA A 125 -0.59 -27.75 -19.90
C ALA A 125 -1.86 -27.97 -19.07
N THR A 126 -2.21 -29.24 -18.84
CA THR A 126 -3.25 -29.68 -17.90
C THR A 126 -2.79 -29.54 -16.46
#